data_AF-A0A8J3DDV9-F1
#
_entry.id   AF-A0A8J3DDV9-F1
#
_cell.length_a   1.000
_cell.length_b   1.000
_cell.length_c   1.000
_cell.angle_alpha   90.00
_cell.angle_beta   90.00
_cell.angle_gamma   90.00
#
_symmetry.space_group_name_H-M   'P 1'
#
loop_
_entity.id
_entity.type
_entity.pdbx_description
1 polymer ?
#
loop_
_entity_poly.entity_id
_entity_poly.type
_entity_poly.pdbx_seq_one_letter_code
_entity_poly.pdbx_strand_id
1 'polypeptide(L)'
;MADPKPTPAMRRALEALASSDLGKLRCGDFYKAMAVTQRGKYLVMSRMEERMWIERCSFGSDGGGFEITPCGLKAIGLDERAEALISGKPLEKLDTDQIRRNHQEFLDGLSKASDALECVLATTSQP
;
A
#
# COMPACT_ATOMS: atom_id res chain seq x y z
N MET A 1 5.41 -15.85 17.20
CA MET A 1 5.44 -15.86 15.73
C MET A 1 5.50 -14.42 15.28
N ALA A 2 6.46 -14.03 14.43
CA ALA A 2 6.51 -12.66 13.91
C ALA A 2 5.34 -12.48 12.92
N ASP A 3 4.55 -11.42 13.09
CA ASP A 3 3.52 -11.07 12.12
C ASP A 3 4.18 -10.90 10.75
N PRO A 4 3.76 -11.65 9.72
CA PRO A 4 4.50 -11.63 8.48
C PRO A 4 4.33 -10.26 7.82
N LYS A 5 5.45 -9.58 7.59
CA LYS A 5 5.46 -8.22 7.02
C LYS A 5 4.79 -8.20 5.65
N PRO A 6 4.06 -7.13 5.30
CA PRO A 6 3.47 -6.98 3.98
C PRO A 6 4.54 -6.99 2.90
N THR A 7 4.28 -7.74 1.81
CA THR A 7 5.08 -7.65 0.59
C THR A 7 5.00 -6.24 -0.02
N PRO A 8 5.91 -5.83 -0.92
CA PRO A 8 5.85 -4.50 -1.54
C PRO A 8 4.50 -4.18 -2.21
N ALA A 9 3.88 -5.15 -2.87
CA ALA A 9 2.56 -4.97 -3.49
C ALA A 9 1.45 -4.74 -2.45
N MET A 10 1.47 -5.51 -1.35
CA MET A 10 0.53 -5.36 -0.23
C MET A 10 0.71 -4.01 0.46
N ARG A 11 1.96 -3.62 0.71
CA ARG A 11 2.31 -2.33 1.31
C ARG A 11 1.77 -1.17 0.47
N ARG A 12 2.01 -1.16 -0.85
CA ARG A 12 1.48 -0.12 -1.74
C ARG A 12 -0.05 -0.03 -1.71
N ALA A 13 -0.74 -1.16 -1.68
CA ALA A 13 -2.20 -1.19 -1.56
C ALA A 13 -2.70 -0.62 -0.23
N LEU A 14 -2.05 -0.97 0.88
CA LEU A 14 -2.39 -0.44 2.21
C LEU A 14 -2.10 1.05 2.32
N GLU A 15 -0.96 1.51 1.79
CA GLU A 15 -0.62 2.93 1.76
C GLU A 15 -1.62 3.72 0.90
N ALA A 16 -2.02 3.18 -0.26
CA ALA A 16 -3.02 3.82 -1.11
C ALA A 16 -4.40 3.90 -0.43
N LEU A 17 -4.84 2.84 0.26
CA LEU A 17 -6.07 2.89 1.05
C LEU A 17 -5.94 3.90 2.19
N ALA A 18 -4.85 3.85 2.96
CA ALA A 18 -4.62 4.74 4.09
C ALA A 18 -4.64 6.22 3.68
N SER A 19 -4.13 6.53 2.49
CA SER A 19 -4.06 7.87 1.89
C SER A 19 -5.40 8.37 1.34
N SER A 20 -6.37 7.48 1.14
CA SER A 20 -7.70 7.89 0.68
C SER A 20 -8.51 8.51 1.82
N ASP A 21 -9.36 9.48 1.50
CA ASP A 21 -10.13 10.26 2.49
C ASP A 21 -10.98 9.39 3.44
N LEU A 22 -11.44 8.22 2.98
CA LEU A 22 -12.29 7.30 3.74
C LEU A 22 -11.61 5.98 4.10
N GLY A 23 -10.32 5.82 3.81
CA GLY A 23 -9.69 4.49 3.91
C GLY A 23 -10.22 3.50 2.86
N LYS A 24 -10.89 3.98 1.81
CA LYS A 24 -11.62 3.19 0.82
C LYS A 24 -11.12 3.46 -0.60
N LEU A 25 -10.95 2.40 -1.37
CA LEU A 25 -10.66 2.48 -2.80
C LEU A 25 -11.61 1.58 -3.60
N ARG A 26 -12.04 2.06 -4.77
CA ARG A 26 -12.75 1.23 -5.74
C ARG A 26 -11.83 0.12 -6.23
N CYS A 27 -12.40 -1.02 -6.63
CA CYS A 27 -11.63 -2.19 -7.10
C CYS A 27 -10.56 -1.81 -8.14
N GLY A 28 -10.93 -1.00 -9.15
CA GLY A 28 -10.02 -0.58 -10.21
C GLY A 28 -8.78 0.16 -9.69
N ASP A 29 -8.96 1.10 -8.76
CA ASP A 29 -7.87 1.91 -8.22
C ASP A 29 -7.02 1.13 -7.21
N PHE A 30 -7.67 0.27 -6.40
CA PHE A 30 -6.98 -0.69 -5.55
C PHE A 30 -6.07 -1.62 -6.36
N TYR A 31 -6.55 -2.10 -7.51
CA TYR A 31 -5.77 -2.96 -8.41
C TYR A 31 -4.61 -2.23 -9.10
N LYS A 32 -4.79 -0.95 -9.43
CA LYS A 32 -3.70 -0.11 -9.96
C LYS A 32 -2.61 0.09 -8.91
N ALA A 33 -2.99 0.37 -7.65
CA ALA A 33 -2.05 0.61 -6.56
C ALA A 33 -1.11 -0.59 -6.29
N MET A 34 -1.60 -1.82 -6.40
CA MET A 34 -0.76 -3.01 -6.22
C MET A 34 0.37 -3.13 -7.25
N ALA A 35 0.18 -2.61 -8.47
CA ALA A 35 1.08 -2.76 -9.62
C ALA A 35 1.47 -4.23 -9.86
N VAL A 36 0.48 -5.13 -9.86
CA VAL A 36 0.65 -6.57 -10.10
C VAL A 36 -0.16 -7.05 -11.30
N THR A 37 0.30 -8.13 -11.93
CA THR A 37 -0.40 -8.80 -13.04
C THR A 37 -1.76 -9.32 -12.58
N GLN A 38 -2.70 -9.54 -13.50
CA GLN A 38 -4.08 -9.95 -13.18
C GLN A 38 -4.15 -11.21 -12.29
N ARG A 39 -3.27 -12.18 -12.52
CA ARG A 39 -3.17 -13.40 -11.70
C ARG A 39 -2.59 -13.15 -10.30
N GLY A 40 -1.68 -12.18 -10.18
CA GLY A 40 -1.12 -11.76 -8.89
C GLY A 40 -2.12 -11.02 -8.00
N LYS A 41 -3.10 -10.31 -8.58
CA LYS A 41 -4.11 -9.53 -7.84
C LYS A 41 -4.90 -10.39 -6.86
N TYR A 42 -5.39 -11.54 -7.32
CA TYR A 42 -6.20 -12.43 -6.49
C TYR A 42 -5.40 -13.00 -5.30
N LEU A 43 -4.18 -13.46 -5.55
CA LEU A 43 -3.34 -14.02 -4.49
C LEU A 43 -2.97 -12.96 -3.43
N VAL A 44 -2.66 -11.73 -3.87
CA VAL A 44 -2.35 -10.63 -2.97
C VAL A 44 -3.58 -10.24 -2.15
N MET A 45 -4.73 -10.08 -2.80
CA MET A 45 -5.99 -9.78 -2.11
C MET A 45 -6.36 -10.83 -1.07
N SER A 46 -6.42 -12.12 -1.46
CA SER A 46 -6.85 -13.18 -0.54
C SER A 46 -5.97 -13.23 0.70
N ARG A 47 -4.65 -13.04 0.54
CA ARG A 47 -3.73 -12.96 1.69
C ARG A 47 -3.96 -11.74 2.56
N MET A 48 -4.34 -10.60 1.98
CA MET A 48 -4.65 -9.39 2.76
C MET A 48 -5.99 -9.53 3.50
N GLU A 49 -6.99 -10.15 2.88
CA GLU A 49 -8.29 -10.48 3.49
C GLU A 49 -8.13 -11.50 4.63
N GLU A 50 -7.38 -12.58 4.42
CA GLU A 50 -7.07 -13.60 5.45
C GLU A 50 -6.38 -13.02 6.70
N ARG A 51 -5.62 -11.94 6.51
CA ARG A 51 -4.93 -11.21 7.59
C ARG A 51 -5.78 -10.11 8.20
N MET A 52 -7.03 -9.97 7.73
CA MET A 52 -7.94 -8.91 8.10
C MET A 52 -7.32 -7.52 7.91
N TRP A 53 -6.43 -7.32 6.93
CA TRP A 53 -5.82 -6.01 6.66
C TRP A 53 -6.72 -5.12 5.80
N ILE A 54 -7.61 -5.75 5.03
CA ILE A 54 -8.60 -5.10 4.20
C ILE A 54 -9.93 -5.84 4.33
N GLU A 55 -11.01 -5.13 4.06
CA GLU A 55 -12.35 -5.68 3.93
C GLU A 55 -13.00 -5.21 2.63
N ARG A 56 -13.97 -5.98 2.13
CA ARG A 56 -14.75 -5.57 0.97
C ARG A 56 -15.80 -4.56 1.41
N CYS A 57 -15.91 -3.48 0.66
CA CYS A 57 -16.92 -2.46 0.88
C CYS A 57 -17.73 -2.20 -0.39
N SER A 58 -18.92 -1.63 -0.21
CA SER A 58 -19.78 -1.19 -1.31
C SER A 58 -19.67 0.32 -1.49
N PHE A 59 -19.57 0.78 -2.74
CA PHE A 59 -19.72 2.18 -3.10
C PHE A 59 -21.15 2.48 -3.58
N GLY A 60 -22.15 1.78 -3.03
CA GLY A 60 -23.55 1.91 -3.41
C GLY A 60 -23.86 1.22 -4.74
N SER A 61 -24.57 1.91 -5.64
CA SER A 61 -24.90 1.42 -6.98
C SER A 61 -23.69 1.24 -7.90
N ASP A 62 -22.56 1.87 -7.56
CA ASP A 62 -21.44 2.06 -8.47
C ASP A 62 -20.36 0.96 -8.37
N GLY A 63 -20.68 -0.15 -7.70
CA GLY A 63 -19.82 -1.32 -7.57
C GLY A 63 -19.05 -1.42 -6.24
N GLY A 64 -18.19 -2.43 -6.17
CA GLY A 64 -17.43 -2.78 -4.97
C GLY A 64 -16.05 -2.14 -4.88
N GLY A 65 -15.47 -2.21 -3.70
CA GLY A 65 -14.10 -1.81 -3.44
C GLY A 65 -13.56 -2.45 -2.16
N PHE A 66 -12.50 -1.85 -1.64
CA PHE A 66 -11.81 -2.30 -0.44
C PHE A 66 -11.70 -1.15 0.55
N GLU A 67 -11.81 -1.49 1.83
CA GLU A 67 -11.58 -0.62 2.97
C GLU A 67 -10.39 -1.15 3.77
N ILE A 68 -9.55 -0.25 4.29
CA ILE A 68 -8.47 -0.62 5.20
C ILE A 68 -8.99 -0.79 6.62
N THR A 69 -8.53 -1.84 7.29
CA THR A 69 -8.86 -2.09 8.70
C THR A 69 -7.79 -1.49 9.63
N PRO A 70 -8.04 -1.41 10.95
CA PRO A 70 -7.00 -1.09 11.92
C PRO A 70 -5.79 -2.03 11.84
N CYS A 71 -6.00 -3.33 11.60
CA CYS A 71 -4.92 -4.30 11.42
C CYS A 71 -4.06 -3.98 10.19
N GLY A 72 -4.69 -3.52 9.09
CA GLY A 72 -3.99 -3.10 7.88
C GLY A 72 -3.12 -1.85 8.11
N LEU A 73 -3.61 -0.89 8.91
CA LEU A 73 -2.84 0.29 9.30
C LEU A 73 -1.63 -0.07 10.18
N LYS A 74 -1.82 -0.95 11.17
CA LYS A 74 -0.72 -1.46 12.01
C LYS A 74 0.33 -2.20 11.18
N ALA A 75 -0.09 -2.95 10.16
CA ALA A 75 0.83 -3.68 9.28
C ALA A 75 1.80 -2.78 8.49
N ILE A 76 1.46 -1.49 8.28
CA ILE A 76 2.32 -0.50 7.65
C ILE A 76 2.93 0.51 8.62
N GLY A 77 2.72 0.36 9.93
CA GLY A 77 3.29 1.22 10.98
C GLY A 77 2.52 2.52 11.21
N LEU A 78 1.21 2.54 10.93
CA LEU A 78 0.33 3.68 11.17
C LEU A 78 -0.56 3.44 12.42
N ASP A 79 0.06 3.05 13.53
CA ASP A 79 -0.60 2.66 14.77
C ASP A 79 -1.54 3.73 15.32
N GLU A 80 -1.13 5.01 15.30
CA GLU A 80 -1.96 6.12 15.78
C GLU A 80 -3.26 6.28 14.98
N ARG A 81 -3.20 6.06 13.65
CA ARG A 81 -4.41 6.06 12.81
C ARG A 81 -5.28 4.84 13.08
N ALA A 82 -4.67 3.68 13.37
CA ALA A 82 -5.41 2.48 13.74
C ALA A 82 -6.21 2.69 15.03
N GLU A 83 -5.60 3.32 16.04
CA GLU A 83 -6.27 3.68 17.29
C GLU A 83 -7.35 4.76 17.09
N ALA A 84 -7.15 5.72 16.19
CA ALA A 84 -8.18 6.70 15.82
C ALA A 84 -9.41 6.02 15.19
N LEU A 85 -9.19 5.05 14.30
CA LEU A 85 -10.25 4.27 13.63
C LEU A 85 -11.05 3.42 14.64
N ILE A 86 -10.36 2.76 15.58
CA ILE A 86 -11.01 1.95 16.64
C ILE A 86 -11.83 2.83 17.58
N SER A 87 -11.32 4.01 17.93
CA SER A 87 -11.99 4.96 18.84
C SER A 87 -13.13 5.74 18.19
N GLY A 88 -13.44 5.50 16.91
CA GLY A 88 -14.50 6.19 16.18
C GLY A 88 -14.23 7.68 15.95
N LYS A 89 -12.98 8.12 16.15
CA LYS A 89 -12.57 9.50 15.89
C LYS A 89 -12.41 9.69 14.38
N PRO A 90 -12.81 10.84 13.83
CA PRO A 90 -12.55 11.14 12.43
C PRO A 90 -11.04 11.07 12.18
N LEU A 91 -10.65 10.30 11.15
CA LEU A 91 -9.27 10.23 10.70
C LEU A 91 -8.88 11.63 10.21
N GLU A 92 -7.88 12.24 10.84
CA GLU A 92 -7.29 13.46 10.29
C GLU A 92 -6.77 13.15 8.88
N LYS A 93 -7.06 14.05 7.94
CA LYS A 93 -6.58 13.93 6.56
C LYS A 93 -5.08 13.73 6.60
N LEU A 94 -4.60 12.68 5.95
CA LEU A 94 -3.17 12.56 5.70
C LEU A 94 -2.76 13.80 4.92
N ASP A 95 -1.71 14.46 5.40
CA ASP A 95 -1.06 15.52 4.65
C ASP A 95 -0.57 14.90 3.34
N THR A 96 -1.31 15.20 2.27
CA THR A 96 -1.09 14.65 0.95
C THR A 96 0.24 15.16 0.38
N ASP A 97 0.71 16.32 0.85
CA ASP A 97 2.04 16.83 0.51
C ASP A 97 3.15 16.03 1.21
N GLN A 98 2.89 15.50 2.41
CA GLN A 98 3.82 14.60 3.08
C GLN A 98 3.89 13.24 2.37
N ILE A 99 2.75 12.66 1.99
CA ILE A 99 2.73 11.40 1.22
C ILE A 99 3.45 11.58 -0.12
N ARG A 100 3.19 12.69 -0.83
CA ARG A 100 3.81 12.98 -2.12
C ARG A 100 5.32 13.13 -2.00
N ARG A 101 5.80 13.80 -0.94
CA ARG A 101 7.24 13.91 -0.64
C ARG A 101 7.86 12.54 -0.35
N ASN A 102 7.26 11.74 0.53
CA ASN A 102 7.75 10.41 0.86
C ASN A 102 7.78 9.49 -0.38
N HIS A 103 6.78 9.59 -1.25
CA HIS A 103 6.72 8.83 -2.49
C HIS A 103 7.82 9.25 -3.48
N GLN A 104 8.05 10.55 -3.64
CA GLN A 104 9.12 11.07 -4.49
C GLN A 104 10.50 10.66 -3.97
N GLU A 105 10.75 10.76 -2.66
CA GLU A 105 12.00 10.32 -2.04
C GLU A 105 12.26 8.82 -2.25
N PHE A 106 11.21 8.00 -2.17
CA PHE A 106 11.30 6.57 -2.44
C PHE A 106 11.64 6.28 -3.92
N LEU A 107 11.00 6.98 -4.87
CA LEU A 107 11.29 6.85 -6.30
C LEU A 107 12.70 7.33 -6.64
N ASP A 108 13.14 8.45 -6.08
CA ASP A 108 14.50 8.97 -6.25
C ASP A 108 15.54 7.99 -5.68
N GLY A 109 15.24 7.37 -4.54
CA GLY A 109 16.06 6.31 -3.97
C GLY A 109 16.18 5.07 -4.88
N LEU A 110 15.07 4.64 -5.48
CA LEU A 110 15.06 3.53 -6.44
C LEU A 110 15.83 3.86 -7.71
N SER A 111 15.71 5.09 -8.24
CA SER A 111 16.47 5.53 -9.41
C SER A 111 17.97 5.46 -9.14
N LYS A 112 18.42 6.01 -8.01
CA LYS A 112 19.84 5.96 -7.62
C LYS A 112 20.35 4.54 -7.42
N ALA A 113 19.52 3.66 -6.86
CA ALA A 113 19.86 2.25 -6.71
C ALA A 113 19.97 1.53 -8.07
N SER A 114 19.12 1.89 -9.04
CA SER A 114 19.18 1.38 -10.41
C SER A 114 20.45 1.84 -11.13
N ASP A 115 20.79 3.12 -11.04
CA ASP A 115 22.01 3.68 -11.65
C ASP A 115 23.28 3.04 -11.06
N ALA A 116 23.29 2.78 -9.75
CA ALA A 116 24.37 2.08 -9.08
C ALA A 116 24.52 0.63 -9.58
N LEU A 117 23.40 -0.05 -9.81
CA LEU A 117 23.37 -1.42 -10.34
C LEU A 117 23.85 -1.50 -11.80
N GLU A 118 23.44 -0.55 -12.65
CA GLU A 118 23.93 -0.46 -14.03
C GLU A 118 25.42 -0.15 -14.09
N CYS A 119 25.93 0.73 -13.21
CA CYS A 119 27.35 1.05 -13.11
C CYS A 119 28.18 -0.19 -12.70
N VAL A 120 27.71 -0.97 -11.72
CA VAL A 120 28.37 -2.22 -11.31
C VAL A 120 28.38 -3.24 -12.45
N LEU A 121 27.26 -3.42 -13.15
CA LEU A 121 27.15 -4.33 -14.31
C LEU A 121 28.05 -3.91 -15.47
N ALA A 122 28.23 -2.61 -15.70
CA ALA A 122 29.15 -2.09 -16.70
C ALA A 122 30.62 -2.37 -16.32
N THR A 123 30.97 -2.29 -15.03
CA THR A 123 32.34 -2.59 -14.55
C THR A 123 32.67 -4.08 -14.46
N THR A 124 31.69 -4.96 -14.31
CA THR A 124 31.92 -6.43 -14.31
C THR A 124 31.90 -7.07 -15.70
N SER A 125 31.66 -6.26 -16.75
CA SER A 125 31.64 -6.69 -18.15
C SER A 125 32.94 -6.41 -18.92
N GLN A 126 34.02 -5.99 -18.25
CA GLN A 126 35.36 -5.94 -18.85
C GLN A 126 36.10 -7.27 -18.58
N PRO A 127 36.69 -7.92 -19.60
CA PRO A 127 37.40 -9.20 -19.47
C PRO A 127 38.69 -9.11 -18.66
#